data_AF-A0A7W0U8S1-F1
#
_entry.id   AF-A0A7W0U8S1-F1
#
_cell.length_a   1.000
_cell.length_b   1.000
_cell.length_c   1.000
_cell.angle_alpha   90.00
_cell.angle_beta   90.00
_cell.angle_gamma   90.00
#
_symmetry.space_group_name_H-M   'P 1'
#
loop_
_entity.id
_entity.type
_entity.pdbx_description
1 polymer ?
#
loop_
_entity_poly.entity_id
_entity_poly.type
_entity_poly.pdbx_seq_one_letter_code
_entity_poly.pdbx_strand_id
1 'polypeptide(L)'
;MPEGTVEAASVIRAERAPSLVARVARAARDAAVGVEGVADVTAGPLGRQVTPDRNGAVAGVVATAISDRAYELELHLVARPVPLYPLAGRVRDGVTAEVAEALPEIRIGPISVAFEDLAGHRFPEPAEDGSPPPPKRRGRKTGAAKR
;
A
#
# COMPACT_ATOMS: atom_id res chain seq x y z
N MET A 1 -10.49 -30.56 33.05
CA MET A 1 -10.31 -30.74 31.59
C MET A 1 -11.05 -29.60 30.88
N PRO A 2 -10.41 -28.48 30.50
CA PRO A 2 -11.07 -27.45 29.71
C PRO A 2 -10.77 -27.67 28.20
N GLU A 3 -11.69 -28.31 27.48
CA GLU A 3 -11.64 -28.54 26.03
C GLU A 3 -12.45 -27.50 25.23
N GLY A 4 -12.44 -26.22 25.63
CA GLY A 4 -13.38 -25.23 25.08
C GLY A 4 -12.79 -24.06 24.30
N THR A 5 -11.47 -23.88 24.23
CA THR A 5 -10.88 -22.58 23.81
C THR A 5 -10.30 -22.56 22.39
N VAL A 6 -10.21 -23.71 21.71
CA VAL A 6 -9.59 -23.79 20.36
C VAL A 6 -10.55 -23.55 19.20
N GLU A 7 -11.87 -23.65 19.40
CA GLU A 7 -12.85 -23.53 18.30
C GLU A 7 -13.19 -22.07 17.94
N ALA A 8 -13.26 -21.17 18.94
CA ALA A 8 -13.54 -19.75 18.69
C ALA A 8 -12.42 -19.04 17.91
N ALA A 9 -11.16 -19.46 18.09
CA ALA A 9 -10.02 -18.91 17.38
C ALA A 9 -10.00 -19.30 15.89
N SER A 10 -10.53 -20.48 15.52
CA SER A 10 -10.54 -20.94 14.12
C SER A 10 -11.62 -20.23 13.30
N VAL A 11 -12.80 -19.98 13.90
CA VAL A 11 -13.92 -19.26 13.28
C VAL A 11 -13.56 -17.78 13.04
N ILE A 12 -12.97 -17.11 14.04
CA ILE A 12 -12.50 -15.71 13.90
C ILE A 12 -11.40 -15.57 12.83
N ARG A 13 -10.60 -16.63 12.61
CA ARG A 13 -9.52 -16.64 11.61
C ARG A 13 -10.04 -16.84 10.19
N ALA A 14 -11.12 -17.62 10.02
CA ALA A 14 -11.77 -17.85 8.73
C ALA A 14 -12.52 -16.60 8.21
N GLU A 15 -13.16 -15.83 9.10
CA GLU A 15 -13.86 -14.59 8.73
C GLU A 15 -12.93 -13.43 8.33
N ARG A 16 -11.66 -13.49 8.72
CA ARG A 16 -10.63 -12.48 8.44
C ARG A 16 -9.75 -12.81 7.23
N ALA A 17 -10.03 -13.87 6.49
CA ALA A 17 -9.23 -14.19 5.30
C ALA A 17 -9.34 -13.04 4.27
N PRO A 18 -8.21 -12.56 3.72
CA PRO A 18 -8.23 -11.52 2.70
C PRO A 18 -8.97 -12.04 1.47
N SER A 19 -9.75 -11.17 0.83
CA SER A 19 -10.44 -11.52 -0.41
C SER A 19 -9.43 -11.92 -1.50
N LEU A 20 -9.84 -12.76 -2.46
CA LEU A 20 -8.96 -13.13 -3.57
C LEU A 20 -8.48 -11.90 -4.36
N VAL A 21 -9.37 -10.92 -4.56
CA VAL A 21 -9.05 -9.61 -5.17
C VAL A 21 -7.94 -8.91 -4.39
N ALA A 22 -8.04 -8.88 -3.05
CA ALA A 22 -7.03 -8.26 -2.20
C ALA A 22 -5.69 -9.02 -2.22
N ARG A 23 -5.72 -10.36 -2.30
CA ARG A 23 -4.50 -11.17 -2.46
C ARG A 23 -3.79 -10.84 -3.77
N VAL A 24 -4.54 -10.75 -4.87
CA VAL A 24 -4.02 -10.36 -6.19
C VAL A 24 -3.43 -8.94 -6.12
N ALA A 25 -4.16 -7.98 -5.55
CA ALA A 25 -3.69 -6.60 -5.44
C ALA A 25 -2.40 -6.48 -4.59
N ARG A 26 -2.30 -7.23 -3.49
CA ARG A 26 -1.07 -7.25 -2.65
C ARG A 26 0.11 -7.85 -3.40
N ALA A 27 -0.08 -9.01 -4.04
CA ALA A 27 0.98 -9.63 -4.83
C ALA A 27 1.47 -8.69 -5.94
N ALA A 28 0.56 -8.03 -6.66
CA ALA A 28 0.90 -7.05 -7.68
C ALA A 28 1.63 -5.82 -7.11
N ARG A 29 1.18 -5.29 -5.97
CA ARG A 29 1.83 -4.18 -5.27
C ARG A 29 3.28 -4.53 -4.90
N ASP A 30 3.45 -5.67 -4.23
CA ASP A 30 4.74 -6.09 -3.69
C ASP A 30 5.73 -6.38 -4.84
N ALA A 31 5.26 -6.99 -5.92
CA ALA A 31 6.01 -7.17 -7.16
C ALA A 31 6.45 -5.82 -7.76
N ALA A 32 5.51 -4.88 -7.90
CA ALA A 32 5.79 -3.57 -8.50
C ALA A 32 6.83 -2.77 -7.70
N VAL A 33 6.72 -2.76 -6.37
CA VAL A 33 7.69 -2.07 -5.48
C VAL A 33 9.07 -2.75 -5.52
N GLY A 34 9.13 -4.05 -5.79
CA GLY A 34 10.39 -4.77 -5.98
C GLY A 34 11.15 -4.42 -7.26
N VAL A 35 10.52 -3.72 -8.22
CA VAL A 35 11.15 -3.38 -9.50
C VAL A 35 12.07 -2.16 -9.36
N GLU A 36 13.33 -2.32 -9.77
CA GLU A 36 14.31 -1.24 -9.75
C GLU A 36 13.85 -0.04 -10.60
N GLY A 37 13.69 1.10 -9.94
CA GLY A 37 13.18 2.34 -10.55
C GLY A 37 11.80 2.74 -10.03
N VAL A 38 11.08 1.83 -9.36
CA VAL A 38 9.91 2.17 -8.54
C VAL A 38 10.40 2.64 -7.17
N ALA A 39 9.89 3.77 -6.71
CA ALA A 39 10.20 4.34 -5.40
C ALA A 39 9.16 3.95 -4.35
N ASP A 40 7.88 4.02 -4.71
CA ASP A 40 6.75 3.69 -3.85
C ASP A 40 5.47 3.46 -4.67
N VAL A 41 4.36 3.18 -3.99
CA VAL A 41 2.99 3.15 -4.52
C VAL A 41 2.17 4.30 -3.93
N THR A 42 1.13 4.75 -4.64
CA THR A 42 0.30 5.88 -4.21
C THR A 42 -1.18 5.60 -4.38
N ALA A 43 -1.99 5.99 -3.38
CA ALA A 43 -3.45 5.97 -3.50
C ALA A 43 -3.99 7.04 -4.47
N GLY A 44 -3.09 7.85 -5.05
CA GLY A 44 -3.37 8.99 -5.89
C GLY A 44 -3.94 10.19 -5.13
N PRO A 45 -4.08 11.36 -5.79
CA PRO A 45 -4.45 12.61 -5.14
C PRO A 45 -5.85 12.61 -4.51
N LEU A 46 -6.74 11.71 -4.94
CA LEU A 46 -8.08 11.56 -4.38
C LEU A 46 -8.23 10.32 -3.47
N GLY A 47 -7.15 9.57 -3.22
CA GLY A 47 -7.19 8.35 -2.42
C GLY A 47 -8.03 7.22 -3.02
N ARG A 48 -8.27 7.25 -4.35
CA ARG A 48 -9.15 6.31 -5.06
C ARG A 48 -8.41 5.13 -5.67
N GLN A 49 -7.10 5.19 -5.75
CA GLN A 49 -6.28 4.12 -6.35
C GLN A 49 -5.96 3.09 -5.29
N VAL A 50 -7.02 2.44 -4.82
CA VAL A 50 -6.96 1.45 -3.74
C VAL A 50 -7.86 0.27 -4.04
N THR A 51 -7.40 -0.93 -3.72
CA THR A 51 -8.24 -2.13 -3.71
C THR A 51 -8.77 -2.32 -2.29
N PRO A 52 -10.10 -2.31 -2.09
CA PRO A 52 -10.67 -2.54 -0.77
C PRO A 52 -10.48 -3.99 -0.34
N ASP A 53 -10.05 -4.20 0.89
CA ASP A 53 -10.02 -5.48 1.58
C ASP A 53 -10.70 -5.35 2.94
N ARG A 54 -11.18 -6.46 3.49
CA ARG A 54 -11.82 -6.46 4.82
C ARG A 54 -10.82 -6.07 5.93
N ASN A 55 -9.53 -6.25 5.68
CA ASN A 55 -8.44 -5.97 6.62
C ASN A 55 -7.71 -4.63 6.35
N GLY A 56 -8.23 -3.80 5.44
CA GLY A 56 -7.59 -2.54 5.05
C GLY A 56 -7.64 -2.31 3.54
N ALA A 57 -7.11 -1.19 3.05
CA ALA A 57 -7.04 -0.94 1.62
C ALA A 57 -5.61 -1.21 1.10
N VAL A 58 -5.50 -1.80 -0.09
CA VAL A 58 -4.20 -1.95 -0.78
C VAL A 58 -3.98 -0.72 -1.65
N ALA A 59 -3.10 0.18 -1.22
CA ALA A 59 -2.82 1.42 -1.94
C ALA A 59 -1.99 1.21 -3.21
N GLY A 60 -2.25 2.04 -4.21
CA GLY A 60 -1.59 2.07 -5.52
C GLY A 60 -1.90 0.91 -6.44
N VAL A 61 -2.91 0.11 -6.12
CA VAL A 61 -3.39 -0.97 -6.98
C VAL A 61 -4.91 -0.97 -6.97
N VAL A 62 -5.51 -0.96 -8.15
CA VAL A 62 -6.92 -1.28 -8.36
C VAL A 62 -6.98 -2.61 -9.10
N ALA A 63 -7.53 -3.63 -8.44
CA ALA A 63 -7.76 -4.94 -9.02
C ALA A 63 -9.24 -5.13 -9.32
N THR A 64 -9.56 -5.36 -10.60
CA THR A 64 -10.93 -5.55 -11.09
C THR A 64 -11.12 -6.98 -11.57
N ALA A 65 -12.08 -7.70 -11.01
CA ALA A 65 -12.40 -9.05 -11.48
C ALA A 65 -13.11 -8.98 -12.85
N ILE A 66 -12.51 -9.60 -13.87
CA ILE A 66 -13.12 -9.80 -15.19
C ILE A 66 -13.98 -11.08 -15.19
N SER A 67 -13.50 -12.11 -14.48
CA SER A 67 -14.21 -13.38 -14.24
C SER A 67 -13.75 -13.99 -12.92
N ASP A 68 -14.31 -15.14 -12.52
CA ASP A 68 -14.03 -15.81 -11.25
C ASP A 68 -12.53 -15.98 -10.91
N ARG A 69 -11.66 -16.04 -11.92
CA ARG A 69 -10.21 -16.17 -11.75
C ARG A 69 -9.39 -15.32 -12.72
N ALA A 70 -9.98 -14.27 -13.27
CA ALA A 70 -9.28 -13.35 -14.15
C ALA A 70 -9.40 -11.92 -13.64
N TYR A 71 -8.28 -11.21 -13.58
CA TYR A 71 -8.22 -9.85 -13.04
C TYR A 71 -7.50 -8.90 -13.98
N GLU A 72 -8.04 -7.70 -14.12
CA GLU A 72 -7.36 -6.53 -14.68
C GLU A 72 -6.73 -5.72 -13.54
N LEU A 73 -5.55 -5.16 -13.79
CA LEU A 73 -4.80 -4.39 -12.81
C LEU A 73 -4.52 -2.96 -13.30
N GLU A 74 -4.79 -1.99 -12.45
CA GLU A 74 -4.31 -0.62 -12.61
C GLU A 74 -3.33 -0.31 -11.47
N LEU A 75 -2.09 0.02 -11.83
CA LEU A 75 -1.00 0.30 -10.91
C LEU A 75 -0.69 1.80 -10.91
N HIS A 76 -0.66 2.39 -9.72
CA HIS A 76 -0.31 3.79 -9.48
C HIS A 76 0.95 3.85 -8.64
N LEU A 77 2.05 4.19 -9.31
CA LEU A 77 3.39 4.06 -8.78
C LEU A 77 4.09 5.42 -8.73
N VAL A 78 5.05 5.54 -7.83
CA VAL A 78 5.99 6.67 -7.80
C VAL A 78 7.30 6.19 -8.41
N ALA A 79 7.77 6.85 -9.46
CA ALA A 79 9.00 6.47 -10.14
C ALA A 79 10.20 7.29 -9.67
N ARG A 80 11.37 6.67 -9.63
CA ARG A 80 12.65 7.39 -9.59
C ARG A 80 12.90 8.09 -10.94
N PRO A 81 13.87 9.02 -11.03
CA PRO A 81 14.23 9.68 -12.30
C PRO A 81 14.85 8.71 -13.32
N VAL A 82 14.01 7.89 -13.96
CA VAL A 82 14.38 6.87 -14.96
C VAL A 82 13.42 6.91 -16.15
N PRO A 83 13.78 6.33 -17.31
CA PRO A 83 12.87 6.23 -18.46
C PRO A 83 11.59 5.44 -18.11
N LEU A 84 10.43 6.10 -18.16
CA LEU A 84 9.15 5.55 -17.71
C LEU A 84 8.63 4.42 -18.60
N TYR A 85 8.81 4.50 -19.92
CA TYR A 85 8.30 3.47 -20.83
C TYR A 85 8.98 2.11 -20.61
N PRO A 86 10.33 2.02 -20.56
CA PRO A 86 11.00 0.78 -20.15
C PRO A 86 10.66 0.34 -18.72
N LEU A 87 10.47 1.28 -17.78
CA LEU A 87 10.05 0.94 -16.43
C LEU A 87 8.67 0.27 -16.41
N ALA A 88 7.69 0.81 -17.13
CA ALA A 88 6.36 0.22 -17.23
C ALA A 88 6.41 -1.21 -17.78
N GLY A 89 7.25 -1.48 -18.78
CA GLY A 89 7.47 -2.84 -19.30
C GLY A 89 7.94 -3.79 -18.21
N ARG A 90 9.03 -3.44 -17.51
CA ARG A 90 9.58 -4.25 -16.42
C ARG A 90 8.60 -4.46 -15.26
N VAL A 91 7.81 -3.44 -14.93
CA VAL A 91 6.74 -3.56 -13.93
C VAL A 91 5.69 -4.57 -14.35
N ARG A 92 5.20 -4.51 -15.60
CA ARG A 92 4.22 -5.48 -16.10
C ARG A 92 4.78 -6.89 -16.06
N ASP A 93 6.00 -7.09 -16.56
CA ASP A 93 6.64 -8.40 -16.60
C ASP A 93 6.83 -8.97 -15.19
N GLY A 94 7.34 -8.15 -14.25
CA GLY A 94 7.55 -8.54 -12.85
C GLY A 94 6.24 -8.87 -12.13
N VAL A 95 5.20 -8.06 -12.32
CA VAL A 95 3.87 -8.29 -11.73
C VAL A 95 3.25 -9.56 -12.29
N THR A 96 3.30 -9.77 -13.61
CA THR A 96 2.78 -11.00 -14.23
C THR A 96 3.50 -12.24 -13.70
N ALA A 97 4.83 -12.21 -13.60
CA ALA A 97 5.60 -13.34 -13.10
C ALA A 97 5.30 -13.64 -11.63
N GLU A 98 5.37 -12.63 -10.75
CA GLU A 98 5.16 -12.80 -9.31
C GLU A 98 3.74 -13.27 -8.99
N VAL A 99 2.73 -12.71 -9.66
CA VAL A 99 1.34 -13.12 -9.42
C VAL A 99 1.09 -14.53 -9.92
N ALA A 100 1.67 -14.93 -11.05
CA ALA A 100 1.57 -16.31 -11.55
C ALA A 100 2.25 -17.33 -10.62
N GLU A 101 3.35 -16.93 -9.96
CA GLU A 101 4.04 -17.76 -8.98
C GLU A 101 3.25 -17.86 -7.65
N ALA A 102 2.80 -16.72 -7.13
CA ALA A 102 2.11 -16.66 -5.84
C ALA A 102 0.66 -17.19 -5.89
N LEU A 103 0.00 -17.07 -7.05
CA LEU A 103 -1.42 -17.38 -7.25
C LEU A 103 -1.63 -18.12 -8.59
N PRO A 104 -1.16 -19.37 -8.72
CA PRO A 104 -1.16 -20.12 -9.99
C PRO A 104 -2.56 -20.41 -10.55
N GLU A 105 -3.60 -20.33 -9.73
CA GLU A 105 -4.99 -20.46 -10.16
C GLU A 105 -5.56 -19.21 -10.84
N ILE A 106 -4.85 -18.08 -10.79
CA ILE A 106 -5.29 -16.78 -11.27
C ILE A 106 -4.68 -16.44 -12.63
N ARG A 107 -5.49 -15.83 -13.49
CA ARG A 107 -5.06 -15.24 -14.76
C ARG A 107 -5.02 -13.73 -14.65
N ILE A 108 -3.91 -13.13 -15.04
CA ILE A 108 -3.78 -11.68 -15.12
C ILE A 108 -4.04 -11.24 -16.55
N GLY A 109 -5.02 -10.35 -16.70
CA GLY A 109 -5.38 -9.70 -17.93
C GLY A 109 -4.50 -8.47 -18.18
N PRO A 110 -5.05 -7.40 -18.79
CA PRO A 110 -4.32 -6.16 -18.99
C PRO A 110 -3.78 -5.57 -17.69
N ILE A 111 -2.59 -4.96 -17.78
CA ILE A 111 -1.95 -4.22 -16.69
C ILE A 111 -1.68 -2.79 -17.17
N SER A 112 -2.44 -1.86 -16.62
CA SER A 112 -2.26 -0.42 -16.80
C SER A 112 -1.30 0.10 -15.73
N VAL A 113 -0.34 0.95 -16.12
CA VAL A 113 0.65 1.52 -15.20
C VAL A 113 0.66 3.02 -15.38
N ALA A 114 0.42 3.75 -14.29
CA ALA A 114 0.52 5.19 -14.20
C ALA A 114 1.64 5.55 -13.20
N PHE A 115 2.42 6.57 -13.55
CA PHE A 115 3.48 7.08 -12.68
C PHE A 115 3.15 8.48 -12.19
N GLU A 116 3.28 8.69 -10.89
CA GLU A 116 3.27 10.00 -10.26
C GLU A 116 4.69 10.50 -10.02
N ASP A 117 4.85 11.82 -10.09
CA ASP A 117 6.13 12.49 -9.84
C ASP A 117 6.44 12.51 -8.34
N LEU A 118 7.70 12.27 -8.01
CA LEU A 118 8.26 12.42 -6.66
C LEU A 118 7.98 13.80 -6.06
N ALA A 119 7.91 14.86 -6.88
CA ALA A 119 7.68 16.23 -6.43
C ALA A 119 6.31 16.48 -5.76
N GLY A 120 5.32 15.61 -6.00
CA GLY A 120 3.98 15.69 -5.40
C GLY A 120 3.81 14.92 -4.09
N HIS A 121 4.75 14.02 -3.76
CA HIS A 121 4.66 13.17 -2.58
C HIS A 121 5.26 13.85 -1.35
N ARG A 122 4.41 14.53 -0.58
CA ARG A 122 4.68 14.70 0.85
C ARG A 122 4.52 13.32 1.48
N PHE A 123 5.64 12.68 1.83
CA PHE A 123 5.62 11.48 2.65
C PHE A 123 4.68 11.74 3.86
N PRO A 124 3.76 10.83 4.21
CA PRO A 124 3.19 10.89 5.55
C PRO A 124 4.39 10.84 6.50
N GLU A 125 4.59 11.89 7.29
CA GLU A 125 5.59 11.84 8.35
C GLU A 125 5.31 10.56 9.15
N PRO A 126 6.33 9.71 9.38
CA PRO A 126 6.14 8.54 10.22
C PRO A 126 5.50 9.04 11.51
N ALA A 127 4.37 8.44 11.89
CA ALA A 127 3.66 8.81 13.10
C ALA A 127 4.70 8.90 14.22
N GLU A 128 4.95 10.11 14.71
CA GLU A 128 6.08 10.36 15.58
C GLU A 128 5.99 9.39 16.76
N ASP A 129 6.91 8.42 16.78
CA ASP A 129 7.12 7.52 17.91
C ASP A 129 7.48 8.40 19.11
N GLY A 130 6.46 8.76 19.90
CA GLY A 130 6.59 9.18 21.29
C GLY A 130 7.53 10.36 21.60
N SER A 131 7.92 11.20 20.64
CA SER A 131 8.71 12.39 20.96
C SER A 131 7.88 13.32 21.85
N PRO A 132 8.29 13.57 23.10
CA PRO A 132 7.52 14.42 24.00
C PRO A 132 7.51 15.85 23.44
N PRO A 133 6.39 16.58 23.60
CA PRO A 133 6.27 17.94 23.09
C PRO A 133 7.39 18.82 23.67
N PRO A 134 7.94 19.77 22.89
CA PRO A 134 9.01 20.64 23.35
C PRO A 134 8.58 21.37 24.62
N PRO A 135 9.46 21.51 25.63
CA PRO A 135 9.09 22.10 26.90
C PRO A 135 8.63 23.55 26.69
N LYS A 136 7.42 23.85 27.19
CA LYS A 136 6.87 25.21 27.18
C LYS A 136 7.88 26.17 27.80
N ARG A 137 8.49 27.04 26.99
CA ARG A 137 9.33 28.14 27.46
C ARG A 137 8.51 29.00 28.42
N ARG A 138 8.72 28.82 29.73
CA ARG A 138 8.18 29.70 30.76
C ARG A 138 8.73 31.11 30.51
N GLY A 139 7.84 32.03 30.16
CA GLY A 139 8.16 33.44 30.03
C GLY A 139 8.81 33.95 31.32
N ARG A 140 10.02 34.49 31.17
CA ARG A 140 10.77 35.13 32.24
C ARG A 140 10.06 36.46 32.56
N LYS A 141 9.31 36.52 33.66
CA LYS A 141 8.82 37.80 34.22
C LYS A 141 10.03 38.59 34.72
N THR A 142 10.50 39.54 33.93
CA THR A 142 11.38 40.62 34.42
C THR A 142 10.51 41.61 35.17
N GLY A 143 10.61 41.59 36.50
CA GLY A 143 10.15 42.68 37.34
C GLY A 143 11.00 43.91 37.07
N ALA A 144 10.37 45.04 36.76
CA ALA A 144 10.99 46.35 36.83
C ALA A 144 10.47 47.05 38.09
N ALA A 145 11.43 47.49 38.89
CA ALA A 145 11.26 48.11 40.18
C ALA A 145 10.86 49.60 40.08
N LYS A 146 10.12 50.03 41.11
CA LYS A 146 9.99 51.39 41.69
C LYS A 146 10.82 52.52 41.04
N ARG A 147 10.16 53.67 40.86
CA ARG A 147 10.45 54.90 41.61
C ARG A 147 9.15 55.62 41.97
#